data_AF-A0AAD9NER6-F1
#
_entry.id   AF-A0AAD9NER6-F1
#
_cell.length_a   1.000
_cell.length_b   1.000
_cell.length_c   1.000
_cell.angle_alpha   90.00
_cell.angle_beta   90.00
_cell.angle_gamma   90.00
#
_symmetry.space_group_name_H-M   'P 1'
#
loop_
_entity.id
_entity.type
_entity.pdbx_description
1 polymer ?
#
loop_
_entity_poly.entity_id
_entity_poly.type
_entity_poly.pdbx_seq_one_letter_code
_entity_poly.pdbx_strand_id
1 'polypeptide(L)'
;MKINSEKSKEIIISFAQDICHAKLLGVTISQHLTWNKHVDNIVKKAGIRLYMLYQIKRAGITQKDLVSVYVSVVRPVLEYACPVWHTNLPQYLSDNIEVIQKGALKCIFPGLGYAEILRRVNLDTLNVRRESICQKYFDKIKVDVYPLPVTRTNRFRNSIIPWALYNCHEKGY
;
A
#
# COMPACT_ATOMS: atom_id res chain seq x y z
N MET A 1 39.50 7.55 21.52
CA MET A 1 38.37 8.50 21.41
C MET A 1 37.09 7.82 21.84
N LYS A 2 36.69 7.96 23.11
CA LYS A 2 35.39 7.46 23.59
C LYS A 2 34.36 8.57 23.33
N ILE A 3 33.44 8.36 22.39
CA ILE A 3 32.30 9.26 22.22
C ILE A 3 31.48 9.14 23.50
N ASN A 4 31.29 10.27 24.20
CA ASN A 4 30.61 10.32 25.48
C ASN A 4 29.17 9.81 25.32
N SER A 5 28.71 8.95 26.22
CA SER A 5 27.40 8.27 26.20
C SER A 5 26.24 9.26 26.02
N GLU A 6 26.39 10.47 26.54
CA GLU A 6 25.42 11.57 26.40
C GLU A 6 25.38 12.15 24.98
N LYS A 7 26.54 12.34 24.33
CA LYS A 7 26.58 12.73 22.91
C LYS A 7 25.98 11.66 22.01
N SER A 8 26.17 10.38 22.32
CA SER A 8 25.50 9.30 21.59
C SER A 8 23.99 9.29 21.79
N LYS A 9 23.50 9.60 23.00
CA LYS A 9 22.07 9.74 23.27
C LYS A 9 21.47 10.98 22.58
N GLU A 10 22.15 12.12 22.60
CA GLU A 10 21.74 13.33 21.88
C GLU A 10 21.71 13.12 20.36
N ILE A 11 22.70 12.42 19.80
CA ILE A 11 22.73 12.08 18.37
C ILE A 11 21.54 11.18 18.03
N ILE A 12 21.25 10.14 18.83
CA ILE A 12 20.11 9.24 18.59
C ILE A 12 18.77 9.98 18.76
N ILE A 13 18.65 10.88 19.73
CA ILE A 13 17.45 11.69 19.94
C ILE A 13 17.28 12.69 18.79
N SER A 14 18.35 13.35 18.32
CA SER A 14 18.31 14.22 17.13
C SER A 14 17.99 13.45 15.85
N PHE A 15 18.45 12.20 15.72
CA PHE A 15 18.14 11.34 14.57
C PHE A 15 16.68 10.84 14.62
N ALA A 16 16.11 10.68 15.82
CA ALA A 16 14.70 10.32 16.00
C ALA A 16 13.75 11.51 15.83
N GLN A 17 14.25 12.74 16.03
CA GLN A 17 13.47 13.98 15.95
C GLN A 17 13.35 14.52 14.52
N ASP A 18 14.09 13.97 13.55
CA ASP A 18 14.19 14.48 12.18
C ASP A 18 13.76 13.44 11.10
N ILE A 19 12.88 12.50 11.43
CA ILE A 19 12.30 11.58 10.44
C ILE A 19 10.81 11.89 10.29
N CYS A 20 10.50 12.99 9.59
CA CYS A 20 9.12 13.31 9.19
C CYS A 20 8.45 12.16 8.41
N HIS A 21 9.25 11.28 7.78
CA HIS A 21 8.82 10.11 7.03
C HIS A 21 9.79 8.92 7.15
N ALA A 22 9.31 7.77 7.60
CA ALA A 22 10.05 6.51 7.62
C ALA A 22 9.60 5.59 6.49
N LYS A 23 10.52 4.81 5.92
CA LYS A 23 10.18 3.80 4.89
C LYS A 23 10.27 2.41 5.49
N LEU A 24 9.16 1.67 5.48
CA LEU A 24 9.06 0.31 5.99
C LEU A 24 8.40 -0.60 4.95
N LEU A 25 9.08 -1.68 4.55
CA LEU A 25 8.58 -2.67 3.58
C LEU A 25 8.04 -2.03 2.28
N GLY A 26 8.61 -0.89 1.86
CA GLY A 26 8.18 -0.17 0.65
C GLY A 26 7.03 0.82 0.86
N VAL A 27 6.43 0.87 2.05
CA VAL A 27 5.44 1.88 2.47
C VAL A 27 6.16 3.06 3.12
N THR A 28 5.67 4.28 2.88
CA THR A 28 6.22 5.50 3.50
C THR A 28 5.25 5.95 4.58
N ILE A 29 5.67 5.86 5.83
CA ILE A 29 4.88 6.21 7.00
C ILE A 29 5.31 7.61 7.45
N SER A 30 4.37 8.54 7.53
CA SER A 30 4.62 9.88 8.10
C SER A 30 4.40 9.87 9.61
N GLN A 31 5.03 10.81 10.32
CA GLN A 31 4.81 11.03 11.76
C GLN A 31 3.32 11.21 12.10
N HIS A 32 2.56 11.90 11.26
CA HIS A 32 1.12 12.13 11.45
C HIS A 32 0.25 11.04 10.80
N LEU A 33 0.84 9.92 10.38
CA LEU A 33 0.17 8.83 9.64
C LEU A 33 -0.60 9.33 8.41
N THR A 34 -0.10 10.40 7.79
CA THR A 34 -0.65 10.93 6.53
C THR A 34 -0.05 10.20 5.35
N TRP A 35 -0.88 9.93 4.34
CA TRP A 35 -0.49 9.14 3.18
C TRP A 35 -0.08 9.97 1.96
N ASN A 36 -0.03 11.31 2.07
CA ASN A 36 0.33 12.19 0.95
C ASN A 36 1.65 11.78 0.30
N LYS A 37 2.73 11.72 1.09
CA LYS A 37 4.05 11.33 0.61
C LYS A 37 4.09 9.90 0.05
N HIS A 38 3.32 9.00 0.66
CA HIS A 38 3.22 7.62 0.19
C HIS A 38 2.55 7.55 -1.18
N VAL A 39 1.41 8.24 -1.33
CA VAL A 39 0.64 8.33 -2.58
C VAL A 39 1.48 8.95 -3.69
N ASP A 40 2.19 10.04 -3.41
CA ASP A 40 3.12 10.64 -4.38
C ASP A 40 4.18 9.65 -4.85
N ASN A 41 4.74 8.87 -3.92
CA ASN A 41 5.76 7.88 -4.24
C ASN A 41 5.21 6.72 -5.10
N ILE A 42 4.01 6.21 -4.81
CA ILE A 42 3.40 5.14 -5.62
C ILE A 42 2.93 5.67 -6.98
N VAL A 43 2.38 6.87 -7.05
CA VAL A 43 1.93 7.51 -8.31
C VAL A 43 3.13 7.75 -9.21
N LYS A 44 4.26 8.26 -8.69
CA LYS A 44 5.51 8.39 -9.46
C LYS A 44 6.00 7.05 -10.00
N LYS A 45 6.03 6.02 -9.16
CA LYS A 45 6.44 4.65 -9.57
C LYS A 45 5.51 4.04 -10.61
N ALA A 46 4.21 4.30 -10.50
CA ALA A 46 3.22 3.83 -11.45
C ALA A 46 3.29 4.62 -12.77
N GLY A 47 3.57 5.93 -12.72
CA GLY A 47 3.77 6.78 -13.89
C GLY A 47 4.94 6.32 -14.77
N ILE A 48 6.05 5.87 -14.16
CA ILE A 48 7.17 5.28 -14.92
C ILE A 48 6.73 4.01 -15.67
N ARG A 49 5.97 3.13 -15.02
CA ARG A 49 5.45 1.91 -15.66
C ARG A 49 4.38 2.21 -16.70
N LEU A 50 3.61 3.26 -16.48
CA LEU A 50 2.67 3.76 -17.45
C LEU A 50 3.39 4.24 -18.71
N TYR A 51 4.53 4.94 -18.57
CA TYR A 51 5.40 5.28 -19.70
C TYR A 51 5.83 4.04 -20.51
N MET A 52 6.19 2.95 -19.84
CA MET A 52 6.48 1.69 -20.52
C MET A 52 5.28 1.16 -21.30
N LEU A 53 4.07 1.20 -20.72
CA LEU A 53 2.83 0.83 -21.41
C LEU A 53 2.62 1.67 -22.69
N TYR A 54 2.90 2.98 -22.64
CA TYR A 54 2.85 3.84 -23.82
C TYR A 54 3.83 3.39 -24.91
N GLN A 55 5.06 3.00 -24.55
CA GLN A 55 6.04 2.49 -25.52
C GLN A 55 5.58 1.18 -26.15
N ILE A 56 5.03 0.27 -25.34
CA ILE A 56 4.49 -1.02 -25.82
C ILE A 56 3.33 -0.80 -26.79
N LYS A 57 2.43 0.16 -26.51
CA LYS A 57 1.38 0.53 -27.45
C LYS A 57 1.94 0.98 -28.80
N ARG A 58 3.02 1.77 -28.81
CA ARG A 58 3.66 2.24 -30.04
C ARG A 58 4.27 1.09 -30.87
N ALA A 59 4.62 -0.02 -30.23
CA ALA A 59 5.07 -1.23 -30.91
C ALA A 59 3.95 -2.01 -31.60
N GLY A 60 2.68 -1.58 -31.52
CA GLY A 60 1.56 -2.17 -32.27
C GLY A 60 0.88 -3.36 -31.60
N ILE A 61 1.05 -3.52 -30.29
CA ILE A 61 0.40 -4.61 -29.53
C ILE A 61 -1.13 -4.44 -29.48
N THR A 62 -1.86 -5.56 -29.43
CA THR A 62 -3.32 -5.56 -29.35
C THR A 62 -3.84 -4.90 -28.07
N GLN A 63 -5.04 -4.32 -28.11
CA GLN A 63 -5.66 -3.68 -26.95
C GLN A 63 -5.86 -4.64 -25.78
N LYS A 64 -6.20 -5.92 -26.05
CA LYS A 64 -6.40 -6.94 -25.02
C LYS A 64 -5.11 -7.23 -24.26
N ASP A 65 -4.00 -7.37 -24.99
CA ASP A 65 -2.70 -7.62 -24.37
C ASP A 65 -2.20 -6.39 -23.60
N LEU A 66 -2.44 -5.18 -24.12
CA LEU A 66 -2.13 -3.95 -23.40
C LEU A 66 -2.88 -3.84 -22.06
N VAL A 67 -4.15 -4.26 -22.02
CA VAL A 67 -4.89 -4.36 -20.75
C VAL A 67 -4.22 -5.36 -19.82
N SER A 68 -3.84 -6.54 -20.33
CA SER A 68 -3.16 -7.55 -19.54
C SER A 68 -1.85 -7.02 -18.93
N VAL A 69 -1.06 -6.29 -19.71
CA VAL A 69 0.16 -5.61 -19.26
C VAL A 69 -0.14 -4.57 -18.18
N TYR A 70 -1.20 -3.77 -18.35
CA TYR A 70 -1.61 -2.81 -17.33
C TYR A 70 -1.97 -3.50 -16.00
N VAL A 71 -2.79 -4.56 -16.05
CA VAL A 71 -3.24 -5.32 -14.88
C VAL A 71 -2.09 -6.02 -14.17
N SER A 72 -1.10 -6.50 -14.90
CA SER A 72 0.05 -7.25 -14.35
C SER A 72 1.19 -6.36 -13.86
N VAL A 73 1.42 -5.20 -14.48
CA VAL A 73 2.61 -4.38 -14.22
C VAL A 73 2.29 -3.11 -13.43
N VAL A 74 1.26 -2.37 -13.82
CA VAL A 74 0.96 -1.05 -13.26
C VAL A 74 0.07 -1.18 -12.02
N ARG A 75 -1.01 -1.95 -12.14
CA ARG A 75 -2.03 -2.08 -11.08
C ARG A 75 -1.48 -2.60 -9.73
N PRO A 76 -0.60 -3.62 -9.68
CA PRO A 76 -0.09 -4.12 -8.40
C PRO A 76 0.72 -3.09 -7.61
N VAL A 77 1.32 -2.11 -8.30
CA VAL A 77 2.07 -1.02 -7.65
C VAL A 77 1.14 -0.07 -6.90
N LEU A 78 -0.05 0.15 -7.44
CA LEU A 78 -1.07 1.01 -6.85
C LEU A 78 -1.86 0.30 -5.74
N GLU A 79 -1.86 -1.03 -5.74
CA GLU A 79 -2.59 -1.88 -4.78
C GLU A 79 -1.69 -2.43 -3.66
N TYR A 80 -0.37 -2.24 -3.76
CA TYR A 80 0.58 -2.78 -2.81
C TYR A 80 0.33 -2.25 -1.39
N ALA A 81 0.28 -3.17 -0.42
CA ALA A 81 0.04 -2.89 0.99
C ALA A 81 -1.23 -2.06 1.27
N CYS A 82 -2.22 -2.14 0.38
CA CYS A 82 -3.47 -1.40 0.47
C CYS A 82 -4.16 -1.46 1.86
N PRO A 83 -4.22 -2.61 2.57
CA PRO A 83 -4.81 -2.67 3.92
C PRO A 83 -4.16 -1.74 4.95
N VAL A 84 -2.92 -1.32 4.72
CA VAL A 84 -2.18 -0.44 5.65
C VAL A 84 -2.62 1.02 5.51
N TRP A 85 -2.93 1.49 4.30
CA TRP A 85 -3.11 2.91 4.02
C TRP A 85 -4.48 3.30 3.46
N HIS A 86 -5.25 2.37 2.93
CA HIS A 86 -6.53 2.68 2.27
C HIS A 86 -7.62 3.17 3.22
N THR A 87 -7.65 2.65 4.44
CA THR A 87 -8.70 2.94 5.45
C THR A 87 -8.70 4.40 5.90
N ASN A 88 -7.53 5.05 5.93
CA ASN A 88 -7.38 6.45 6.32
C ASN A 88 -6.97 7.34 5.14
N LEU A 89 -7.42 7.00 3.93
CA LEU A 89 -7.07 7.72 2.72
C LEU A 89 -8.13 8.78 2.37
N PRO A 90 -7.78 10.09 2.35
CA PRO A 90 -8.65 11.12 1.84
C PRO A 90 -9.05 10.91 0.38
N GLN A 91 -10.26 11.34 0.00
CA GLN A 91 -10.79 11.16 -1.35
C GLN A 91 -9.89 11.76 -2.44
N TYR A 92 -9.33 12.96 -2.21
CA TYR A 92 -8.44 13.60 -3.19
C TYR A 92 -7.18 12.76 -3.51
N LEU A 93 -6.67 12.01 -2.52
CA LEU A 93 -5.55 11.08 -2.75
C LEU A 93 -6.01 9.83 -3.49
N SER A 94 -7.21 9.34 -3.20
CA SER A 94 -7.84 8.25 -3.96
C SER A 94 -7.99 8.62 -5.44
N ASP A 95 -8.41 9.86 -5.72
CA ASP A 95 -8.57 10.39 -7.06
C ASP A 95 -7.23 10.51 -7.80
N ASN A 96 -6.16 10.94 -7.11
CA ASN A 96 -4.80 10.98 -7.66
C ASN A 96 -4.32 9.59 -8.13
N ILE A 97 -4.68 8.53 -7.40
CA ILE A 97 -4.37 7.15 -7.80
C ILE A 97 -5.23 6.75 -9.01
N GLU A 98 -6.51 7.11 -9.01
CA GLU A 98 -7.45 6.81 -10.09
C GLU A 98 -7.04 7.47 -11.43
N VAL A 99 -6.41 8.65 -11.38
CA VAL A 99 -5.85 9.33 -12.57
C VAL A 99 -4.90 8.42 -13.35
N ILE A 100 -4.12 7.57 -12.68
CA ILE A 100 -3.22 6.63 -13.35
C ILE A 100 -4.00 5.56 -14.13
N GLN A 101 -5.07 4.99 -13.55
CA GLN A 101 -5.93 4.04 -14.26
C GLN A 101 -6.62 4.72 -15.45
N LYS A 102 -7.16 5.93 -15.26
CA LYS A 102 -7.77 6.72 -16.33
C LYS A 102 -6.77 7.01 -17.47
N GLY A 103 -5.54 7.38 -17.14
CA GLY A 103 -4.47 7.63 -18.11
C GLY A 103 -4.09 6.38 -18.91
N ALA A 104 -3.99 5.22 -18.24
CA ALA A 104 -3.73 3.93 -18.88
C ALA A 104 -4.85 3.53 -19.85
N LEU A 105 -6.10 3.57 -19.39
CA LEU A 105 -7.23 3.15 -20.19
C LEU A 105 -7.47 4.09 -21.38
N LYS A 106 -7.31 5.41 -21.18
CA LYS A 106 -7.37 6.40 -22.26
C LYS A 106 -6.26 6.20 -23.30
N CYS A 107 -5.08 5.72 -22.87
CA CYS A 107 -4.03 5.33 -23.79
C CYS A 107 -4.47 4.17 -24.67
N ILE A 108 -5.01 3.10 -24.07
CA ILE A 108 -5.33 1.87 -24.79
C ILE A 108 -6.56 2.07 -25.72
N PHE A 109 -7.59 2.77 -25.22
CA PHE A 109 -8.85 3.00 -25.91
C PHE A 109 -9.08 4.51 -26.13
N PRO A 110 -8.48 5.09 -27.19
CA PRO A 110 -8.73 6.49 -27.51
C PRO A 110 -10.20 6.70 -27.90
N GLY A 111 -10.81 7.81 -27.44
CA GLY A 111 -12.15 8.24 -27.85
C GLY A 111 -13.33 7.69 -27.06
N LEU A 112 -13.13 6.72 -26.15
CA LEU A 112 -14.19 6.21 -25.28
C LEU A 112 -14.19 6.90 -23.91
N GLY A 113 -15.37 7.05 -23.31
CA GLY A 113 -15.52 7.53 -21.94
C GLY A 113 -15.01 6.52 -20.90
N TYR A 114 -14.55 6.99 -19.73
CA TYR A 114 -13.94 6.12 -18.72
C TYR A 114 -14.85 4.96 -18.27
N ALA A 115 -16.12 5.24 -17.96
CA ALA A 115 -17.09 4.23 -17.55
C ALA A 115 -17.37 3.19 -18.66
N GLU A 116 -17.36 3.62 -19.92
CA GLU A 116 -17.55 2.71 -21.06
C GLU A 116 -16.37 1.75 -21.21
N ILE A 117 -15.14 2.26 -21.05
CA ILE A 117 -13.94 1.42 -21.11
C ILE A 117 -13.95 0.39 -19.99
N LEU A 118 -14.32 0.77 -18.77
CA LEU A 118 -14.44 -0.14 -17.64
C LEU A 118 -15.41 -1.30 -17.94
N ARG A 119 -16.58 -1.00 -18.49
CA ARG A 119 -17.56 -2.03 -18.92
C ARG A 119 -17.00 -2.94 -20.01
N ARG A 120 -16.37 -2.36 -21.04
CA ARG A 120 -15.81 -3.12 -22.17
C ARG A 120 -14.69 -4.08 -21.76
N VAL A 121 -13.87 -3.67 -20.80
CA VAL A 121 -12.71 -4.44 -20.34
C VAL A 121 -13.05 -5.32 -19.11
N ASN A 122 -14.26 -5.20 -18.58
CA ASN A 122 -14.70 -5.85 -17.35
C ASN A 122 -13.76 -5.55 -16.17
N LEU A 123 -13.50 -4.25 -15.95
CA LEU A 123 -12.66 -3.74 -14.87
C LEU A 123 -13.46 -2.84 -13.95
N ASP A 124 -13.19 -2.93 -12.65
CA ASP A 124 -13.67 -1.98 -11.66
C ASP A 124 -12.76 -0.76 -11.54
N THR A 125 -13.25 0.27 -10.85
CA THR A 125 -12.41 1.40 -10.40
C THR A 125 -11.36 0.90 -9.40
N LEU A 126 -10.22 1.60 -9.29
CA LEU A 126 -9.20 1.17 -8.32
C LEU A 126 -9.71 1.31 -6.89
N ASN A 127 -10.61 2.26 -6.63
CA ASN A 127 -11.19 2.43 -5.30
C ASN A 127 -11.94 1.18 -4.83
N VAL A 128 -12.91 0.71 -5.61
CA VAL A 128 -13.71 -0.49 -5.30
C VAL A 128 -12.82 -1.71 -5.14
N ARG A 129 -11.80 -1.83 -6.00
CA ARG A 129 -10.90 -2.97 -5.98
C ARG A 129 -10.00 -2.98 -4.73
N ARG A 130 -9.47 -1.81 -4.34
CA ARG A 130 -8.70 -1.64 -3.09
C ARG A 130 -9.55 -1.93 -1.86
N GLU A 131 -10.79 -1.49 -1.86
CA GLU A 131 -11.75 -1.76 -0.80
C GLU A 131 -12.00 -3.28 -0.67
N SER A 132 -12.24 -3.97 -1.80
CA SER A 132 -12.37 -5.44 -1.81
C SER A 132 -11.12 -6.16 -1.27
N ILE A 133 -9.91 -5.68 -1.60
CA ILE A 133 -8.66 -6.25 -1.07
C ILE A 133 -8.59 -6.07 0.44
N CYS A 134 -8.90 -4.87 0.95
CA CYS A 134 -8.90 -4.58 2.38
C CYS A 134 -9.93 -5.45 3.11
N GLN A 135 -11.15 -5.51 2.60
CA GLN A 135 -12.22 -6.32 3.19
C GLN A 135 -11.80 -7.80 3.30
N LYS A 136 -11.32 -8.39 2.19
CA LYS A 136 -10.81 -9.78 2.19
C LYS A 136 -9.66 -10.00 3.16
N TYR A 137 -8.79 -9.02 3.34
CA TYR A 137 -7.68 -9.09 4.29
C TYR A 137 -8.18 -9.09 5.74
N PHE A 138 -9.09 -8.18 6.08
CA PHE A 138 -9.65 -8.09 7.43
C PHE A 138 -10.58 -9.27 7.77
N ASP A 139 -11.34 -9.78 6.81
CA ASP A 139 -12.19 -10.95 7.02
C ASP A 139 -11.35 -12.19 7.35
N LYS A 140 -10.21 -12.38 6.69
CA LYS A 140 -9.25 -13.44 7.04
C LYS A 140 -8.72 -13.28 8.46
N ILE A 141 -8.35 -12.06 8.87
CA ILE A 141 -7.87 -11.79 10.23
C ILE A 141 -8.94 -12.12 11.28
N LYS A 142 -10.22 -11.84 10.99
CA LYS A 142 -11.33 -12.14 11.91
C LYS A 142 -11.61 -13.63 12.05
N VAL A 143 -11.43 -14.40 10.97
CA VAL A 143 -11.68 -15.84 10.94
C VAL A 143 -10.50 -16.63 11.54
N ASP A 144 -9.28 -16.15 11.33
CA ASP A 144 -8.07 -16.77 11.88
C ASP A 144 -7.81 -16.26 13.30
N VAL A 145 -8.41 -16.90 14.31
CA VAL A 145 -7.83 -16.91 15.66
C VAL A 145 -6.49 -17.61 15.52
N TYR A 146 -5.40 -16.89 15.31
CA TYR A 146 -4.06 -17.48 15.34
C TYR A 146 -3.89 -18.13 16.72
N PRO A 147 -3.89 -19.47 16.84
CA PRO A 147 -3.48 -20.05 18.10
C PRO A 147 -2.06 -19.57 18.32
N LEU A 148 -1.82 -18.91 19.46
CA LEU A 148 -0.47 -18.45 19.80
C LEU A 148 0.48 -19.63 19.57
N PRO A 149 1.59 -19.45 18.83
CA PRO A 149 2.51 -20.53 18.60
C PRO A 149 2.92 -21.10 19.95
N VAL A 150 2.84 -22.43 20.11
CA VAL A 150 3.22 -23.10 21.35
C VAL A 150 4.70 -22.83 21.57
N THR A 151 5.01 -21.83 22.40
CA THR A 151 6.40 -21.41 22.62
C THR A 151 7.06 -22.44 23.52
N ARG A 152 8.09 -23.13 23.01
CA ARG A 152 8.82 -24.17 23.76
C ARG A 152 9.55 -23.62 24.99
N THR A 153 9.80 -22.31 25.07
CA THR A 153 10.60 -21.71 26.15
C THR A 153 9.88 -20.56 26.82
N ASN A 154 9.97 -20.51 28.16
CA ASN A 154 9.52 -19.40 29.01
C ASN A 154 10.34 -18.11 28.82
N ARG A 155 11.21 -18.03 27.80
CA ARG A 155 12.10 -16.88 27.56
C ARG A 155 11.33 -15.57 27.39
N PHE A 156 10.08 -15.63 26.95
CA PHE A 156 9.21 -14.48 26.74
C PHE A 156 8.13 -14.30 27.83
N ARG A 157 8.13 -15.11 28.90
CA ARG A 157 7.07 -15.09 29.93
C ARG A 157 6.89 -13.70 30.59
N ASN A 158 7.93 -12.87 30.59
CA ASN A 158 7.93 -11.50 31.10
C ASN A 158 8.20 -10.43 30.01
N SER A 159 8.09 -10.76 28.72
CA SER A 159 8.21 -9.75 27.67
C SER A 159 6.84 -9.09 27.41
N ILE A 160 6.85 -7.86 26.88
CA ILE A 160 5.63 -7.08 26.60
C ILE A 160 4.68 -7.81 25.64
N ILE A 161 5.23 -8.64 24.75
CA ILE A 161 4.49 -9.20 23.61
C ILE A 161 3.48 -10.30 24.07
N PRO A 162 3.83 -11.25 24.97
CA PRO A 162 2.84 -12.20 25.48
C PRO A 162 1.76 -11.60 26.39
N TRP A 163 2.06 -10.57 27.19
CA TRP A 163 1.09 -9.98 28.12
C TRP A 163 0.00 -9.16 27.39
N ALA A 164 0.36 -8.42 26.35
CA ALA A 164 -0.60 -7.68 25.53
C ALA A 164 -1.59 -8.61 24.80
N LEU A 165 -1.11 -9.78 24.35
CA LEU A 165 -1.95 -10.79 23.69
C LEU A 165 -2.86 -11.53 24.68
N TYR A 166 -2.38 -11.79 25.91
CA TYR A 166 -3.19 -12.42 26.96
C TYR A 166 -4.38 -11.54 27.38
N ASN A 167 -4.18 -10.23 27.55
CA ASN A 167 -5.26 -9.31 27.97
C ASN A 167 -6.27 -8.98 26.87
N CYS A 168 -5.92 -9.20 25.60
CA CYS A 168 -6.84 -8.98 24.48
C CYS A 168 -7.95 -10.06 24.45
N HIS A 169 -7.66 -11.26 24.96
CA HIS A 169 -8.62 -12.36 25.01
C HIS A 169 -9.63 -12.23 26.17
N GLU A 170 -9.24 -11.61 27.30
CA GLU A 170 -10.14 -11.45 28.45
C GLU A 170 -11.08 -10.24 28.35
N LYS A 171 -10.83 -9.32 27.41
CA LYS A 171 -11.69 -8.15 27.17
C LYS A 171 -12.29 -8.18 25.77
N GLY A 172 -13.15 -9.17 25.53
CA GLY A 172 -14.13 -9.10 24.45
C GLY A 172 -15.07 -7.91 24.70
N TYR A 173 -14.92 -6.87 23.88
CA TYR A 173 -15.96 -5.90 23.58
C TYR A 173 -16.55 -6.24 22.21
#